data_AF-A0A2N8NTV9-F1
#
_entry.id   AF-A0A2N8NTV9-F1
#
_cell.length_a   1.000
_cell.length_b   1.000
_cell.length_c   1.000
_cell.angle_alpha   90.00
_cell.angle_beta   90.00
_cell.angle_gamma   90.00
#
_symmetry.space_group_name_H-M   'P 1'
#
loop_
_entity.id
_entity.type
_entity.pdbx_description
1 polymer ?
#
loop_
_entity_poly.entity_id
_entity_poly.type
_entity_poly.pdbx_seq_one_letter_code
_entity_poly.pdbx_strand_id
1 'polypeptide(L)'
;MTSPLDQSALPENFVSLLTDHLRIPVPPDGLSAATTLESLDIDSLALMELMVAAEEVFGVVLPDDALDLTPSTTLGEAAKVFDEAT
;
A
#
# COMPACT_ATOMS: atom_id res chain seq x y z
N MET A 1 1.00 -23.85 14.40
CA MET A 1 0.83 -24.25 13.00
C MET A 1 1.19 -23.04 12.16
N THR A 2 2.45 -22.95 11.72
CA THR A 2 2.95 -21.85 10.89
C THR A 2 2.76 -22.29 9.44
N SER A 3 1.72 -21.77 8.78
CA SER A 3 1.54 -21.96 7.34
C SER A 3 2.47 -20.98 6.60
N PRO A 4 3.10 -21.42 5.49
CA PRO A 4 4.03 -20.60 4.73
C PRO A 4 3.26 -19.64 3.84
N LEU A 5 3.44 -18.33 4.05
CA LEU A 5 3.32 -17.23 3.08
C LEU A 5 2.28 -17.42 1.95
N ASP A 6 1.09 -16.87 2.10
CA ASP A 6 0.28 -16.43 0.95
C ASP A 6 1.03 -15.27 0.26
N GLN A 7 1.94 -15.61 -0.66
CA GLN A 7 2.83 -14.69 -1.40
C GLN A 7 2.11 -13.71 -2.35
N SER A 8 0.80 -13.48 -2.18
CA SER A 8 0.00 -12.63 -3.07
C SER A 8 -1.05 -11.79 -2.35
N ALA A 9 -1.14 -11.87 -1.03
CA ALA A 9 -2.09 -11.06 -0.26
C ALA A 9 -1.37 -9.82 0.28
N LEU A 10 -1.80 -8.65 -0.20
CA LEU A 10 -1.39 -7.37 0.39
C LEU A 10 -1.76 -7.34 1.88
N PRO A 11 -0.96 -6.69 2.74
CA PRO A 11 -1.27 -6.57 4.17
C PRO A 11 -2.66 -5.98 4.39
N GLU A 12 -3.44 -6.53 5.32
CA GLU A 12 -4.82 -6.10 5.57
C GLU A 12 -4.91 -4.62 5.99
N ASN A 13 -3.92 -4.13 6.74
CA ASN A 13 -3.76 -2.72 7.10
C ASN A 13 -3.52 -1.83 5.88
N PHE A 14 -2.67 -2.29 4.94
CA PHE A 14 -2.39 -1.57 3.71
C PHE A 14 -3.64 -1.51 2.81
N VAL A 15 -4.34 -2.63 2.65
CA VAL A 15 -5.62 -2.66 1.91
C VAL A 15 -6.66 -1.75 2.57
N SER A 16 -6.73 -1.74 3.91
CA SER A 16 -7.64 -0.86 4.63
C SER A 16 -7.31 0.62 4.41
N LEU A 17 -6.03 1.02 4.35
CA LEU A 17 -5.65 2.39 3.99
C LEU A 17 -6.13 2.80 2.60
N LEU A 18 -5.88 1.95 1.61
CA LEU A 18 -6.27 2.22 0.22
C LEU A 18 -7.80 2.35 0.08
N THR A 19 -8.56 1.55 0.81
CA THR A 19 -10.01 1.47 0.64
C THR A 19 -10.79 2.42 1.55
N ASP A 20 -10.35 2.60 2.80
CA ASP A 20 -11.01 3.45 3.77
C ASP A 20 -10.58 4.91 3.61
N HIS A 21 -9.28 5.14 3.43
CA HIS A 21 -8.71 6.48 3.40
C HIS A 21 -8.69 7.09 2.01
N LEU A 22 -8.09 6.39 1.04
CA LEU A 22 -8.04 6.84 -0.34
C LEU A 22 -9.34 6.55 -1.11
N ARG A 23 -10.27 5.78 -0.54
CA ARG A 23 -11.54 5.39 -1.17
C ARG A 23 -11.38 4.76 -2.55
N ILE A 24 -10.30 4.01 -2.73
CA ILE A 24 -9.99 3.34 -4.00
C ILE A 24 -11.01 2.23 -4.24
N PRO A 25 -11.59 2.13 -5.45
CA PRO A 25 -12.48 1.02 -5.79
C PRO A 25 -11.69 -0.29 -5.87
N VAL A 26 -12.01 -1.23 -4.98
CA VAL A 26 -11.45 -2.59 -5.05
C VAL A 26 -12.15 -3.36 -6.17
N PRO A 27 -11.40 -3.90 -7.16
CA PRO A 27 -12.01 -4.75 -8.17
C PRO A 27 -12.55 -6.04 -7.55
N PRO A 28 -13.52 -6.72 -8.18
CA PRO A 28 -14.14 -7.93 -7.64
C PRO A 28 -13.15 -9.11 -7.47
N ASP A 29 -12.04 -9.09 -8.21
CA ASP A 29 -10.93 -10.04 -8.11
C ASP A 29 -9.93 -9.71 -6.97
N GLY A 30 -10.14 -8.58 -6.28
CA GLY A 30 -9.25 -8.08 -5.23
C GLY A 30 -8.04 -7.30 -5.76
N LEU A 31 -7.32 -6.65 -4.84
CA LEU A 31 -6.08 -5.95 -5.15
C LEU A 31 -4.94 -6.97 -5.28
N SER A 32 -4.26 -6.97 -6.42
CA SER A 32 -3.10 -7.83 -6.66
C SER A 32 -1.80 -7.10 -6.37
N ALA A 33 -0.82 -7.79 -5.79
CA ALA A 33 0.51 -7.25 -5.57
C ALA A 33 1.20 -6.76 -6.86
N ALA A 34 0.82 -7.30 -8.02
CA ALA A 34 1.35 -6.88 -9.33
C ALA A 34 0.67 -5.62 -9.90
N THR A 35 -0.44 -5.17 -9.32
CA THR A 35 -1.14 -3.95 -9.74
C THR A 35 -0.29 -2.73 -9.38
N THR A 36 -0.17 -1.75 -10.28
CA THR A 36 0.51 -0.49 -10.00
C THR A 36 -0.38 0.50 -9.28
N LEU A 37 0.20 1.41 -8.51
CA LEU A 37 -0.52 2.50 -7.83
C LEU A 37 -1.27 3.38 -8.86
N GLU A 38 -0.66 3.70 -10.01
CA GLU A 38 -1.30 4.45 -11.09
C GLU A 38 -2.52 3.73 -11.68
N SER A 39 -2.53 2.39 -11.71
CA SER A 39 -3.69 1.62 -12.17
C SER A 39 -4.89 1.75 -11.24
N LEU A 40 -4.65 2.16 -9.99
CA LEU A 40 -5.68 2.44 -8.99
C LEU A 40 -6.09 3.91 -8.94
N ASP A 41 -5.63 4.75 -9.87
CA ASP A 41 -5.83 6.21 -9.83
C ASP A 41 -5.07 6.89 -8.66
N ILE A 42 -4.01 6.24 -8.15
CA ILE A 42 -3.13 6.83 -7.14
C ILE A 42 -2.05 7.64 -7.84
N ASP A 43 -2.30 8.93 -7.97
CA ASP A 43 -1.32 9.92 -8.41
C ASP A 43 -0.30 10.26 -7.32
N SER A 44 0.71 11.06 -7.66
CA SER A 44 1.74 11.51 -6.71
C SER A 44 1.18 12.24 -5.47
N LEU A 45 0.06 12.95 -5.63
CA LEU A 45 -0.63 13.60 -4.51
C LEU A 45 -1.31 12.57 -3.59
N ALA A 46 -2.07 11.63 -4.18
CA ALA A 46 -2.72 10.56 -3.43
C ALA A 46 -1.70 9.66 -2.73
N LEU A 47 -0.53 9.46 -3.33
CA LEU A 47 0.59 8.75 -2.72
C LEU A 47 1.14 9.50 -1.50
N MET A 48 1.33 10.82 -1.58
CA MET A 48 1.69 11.62 -0.39
C MET A 48 0.63 11.53 0.70
N GLU A 49 -0.66 11.62 0.33
CA GLU A 49 -1.75 11.48 1.29
C GLU A 49 -1.76 10.09 1.94
N LEU A 50 -1.48 9.03 1.18
CA LEU A 50 -1.34 7.66 1.69
C LEU A 50 -0.23 7.55 2.72
N MET A 51 0.94 8.15 2.43
CA MET A 51 2.09 8.15 3.33
C MET A 51 1.74 8.85 4.65
N VAL A 52 1.22 10.08 4.57
CA VAL A 52 0.81 10.86 5.74
C VAL A 52 -0.28 10.12 6.53
N ALA A 53 -1.26 9.54 5.85
CA ALA A 53 -2.33 8.79 6.48
C ALA A 53 -1.81 7.54 7.19
N ALA A 54 -0.84 6.84 6.61
CA ALA A 54 -0.26 5.69 7.25
C ALA A 54 0.47 6.06 8.54
N GLU A 55 1.27 7.12 8.51
CA GLU A 55 1.95 7.64 9.70
C GLU A 55 0.95 8.08 10.78
N GLU A 56 -0.11 8.79 10.41
CA GLU A 56 -1.12 9.30 11.36
C GLU A 56 -2.06 8.20 11.89
N VAL A 57 -2.48 7.25 11.04
CA VAL A 57 -3.47 6.21 11.39
C VAL A 57 -2.80 5.03 12.10
N PHE A 58 -1.62 4.62 11.64
CA PHE A 58 -0.93 3.43 12.16
C PHE A 58 0.24 3.77 13.07
N GLY A 59 0.67 5.04 13.13
CA GLY A 59 1.84 5.44 13.91
C GLY A 59 3.15 4.89 13.36
N VAL A 60 3.16 4.45 12.10
CA VAL A 60 4.36 3.95 11.43
C VAL A 60 5.27 5.11 11.05
N VAL A 61 6.57 4.88 10.98
CA VAL A 61 7.54 5.87 10.50
C VAL A 61 8.08 5.36 9.18
N LEU A 62 7.65 5.98 8.08
CA LEU A 62 8.08 5.54 6.77
C LEU A 62 9.58 5.83 6.58
N PRO A 63 10.37 4.84 6.13
CA PRO A 63 11.79 5.05 5.88
C PRO A 63 11.97 6.06 4.73
N ASP A 64 13.14 6.71 4.64
CA ASP A 64 13.45 7.62 3.53
C ASP A 64 13.31 6.93 2.15
N ASP A 65 13.51 5.60 2.09
CA ASP A 65 13.33 4.79 0.89
C ASP A 65 11.86 4.75 0.41
N ALA A 66 10.89 4.97 1.32
CA ALA A 66 9.49 5.13 0.96
C ALA A 66 9.24 6.37 0.11
N LEU A 67 10.11 7.39 0.20
CA LEU A 67 10.03 8.58 -0.65
C LEU A 67 10.37 8.27 -2.12
N ASP A 68 10.95 7.10 -2.41
CA ASP A 68 11.20 6.63 -3.77
C ASP A 68 9.97 5.93 -4.39
N LEU A 69 8.90 5.73 -3.62
CA LEU A 69 7.64 5.24 -4.18
C LEU A 69 7.12 6.23 -5.23
N THR A 70 6.81 5.68 -6.40
CA THR A 70 6.21 6.41 -7.52
C THR A 70 4.87 5.78 -7.92
N PRO A 71 4.00 6.48 -8.65
CA PRO A 71 2.76 5.90 -9.19
C PRO A 71 2.97 4.62 -10.01
N SER A 72 4.12 4.44 -10.65
CA SER A 72 4.44 3.22 -11.40
C SER A 72 4.87 2.05 -10.52
N THR A 73 5.01 2.26 -9.21
CA THR A 73 5.35 1.22 -8.24
C THR A 73 4.17 0.27 -8.04
N THR A 74 4.48 -1.00 -7.85
CA THR A 74 3.46 -2.02 -7.61
C THR A 74 2.97 -1.99 -6.16
N LEU A 75 1.74 -2.45 -5.93
CA LEU A 75 1.18 -2.57 -4.59
C LEU A 75 2.00 -3.50 -3.71
N GLY A 76 2.60 -4.55 -4.28
CA GLY A 76 3.48 -5.46 -3.54
C GLY A 76 4.75 -4.78 -3.05
N GLU A 77 5.34 -3.90 -3.87
CA GLU A 77 6.51 -3.12 -3.46
C GLU A 77 6.15 -2.06 -2.43
N ALA A 78 5.05 -1.31 -2.65
CA ALA A 78 4.57 -0.35 -1.67
C ALA A 78 4.26 -1.03 -0.32
N ALA A 79 3.55 -2.16 -0.34
CA ALA A 79 3.25 -2.95 0.84
C ALA A 79 4.51 -3.41 1.59
N LYS A 80 5.57 -3.78 0.87
CA LYS A 80 6.84 -4.17 1.47
C LYS A 80 7.50 -2.99 2.19
N VAL A 81 7.50 -1.81 1.58
CA VAL A 81 7.99 -0.59 2.23
C VAL A 81 7.21 -0.29 3.51
N PHE A 82 5.89 -0.47 3.48
CA PHE A 82 5.03 -0.31 4.66
C PHE A 82 5.30 -1.36 5.75
N ASP A 83 5.59 -2.61 5.37
CA ASP A 83 5.97 -3.67 6.30
C ASP A 83 7.32 -3.38 6.97
N GLU A 84 8.29 -2.85 6.22
CA GLU A 84 9.59 -2.43 6.76
C GLU A 84 9.51 -1.19 7.69
N ALA A 85 8.40 -0.45 7.63
CA ALA A 85 8.14 0.75 8.44
C ALA A 85 7.45 0.46 9.80
N THR A 86 7.03 -0.79 10.04
CA THR A 86 6.25 -1.22 11.23
C THR A 86 7.10 -1.91 12.29
#